data_AF-A0A0Q5PP81-F1
#
_entry.id   AF-A0A0Q5PP81-F1
#
_cell.length_a   1.000
_cell.length_b   1.000
_cell.length_c   1.000
_cell.angle_alpha   90.00
_cell.angle_beta   90.00
_cell.angle_gamma   90.00
#
_symmetry.space_group_name_H-M   'P 1'
#
loop_
_entity.id
_entity.type
_entity.pdbx_description
1 polymer ?
#
loop_
_entity_poly.entity_id
_entity_poly.type
_entity_poly.pdbx_seq_one_letter_code
_entity_poly.pdbx_strand_id
1 'polypeptide(L)'
;MTRRALGLADLPDDHDLVRAGVGTLNVRDTASVDGEKISLHGPARHLARVFSSATPWFDITRVGPDAVAPAYIADSPVGRVALFLRPLSEYVCLPMNEGAAIMDMVEATINDAVAEATAPSGGIVTSRRYDGAAEPAIANIKVLENGVLQLAAPPLDDSGQLTVRDLAAGEQPGAAVRALLSVPA
;
A
#
# COMPACT_ATOMS: atom_id res chain seq x y z
N MET A 1 1.70 -12.46 6.45
CA MET A 1 2.21 -11.32 5.66
C MET A 1 1.17 -10.20 5.53
N THR A 2 -0.02 -10.49 4.98
CA THR A 2 -1.10 -9.52 4.69
C THR A 2 -1.48 -8.60 5.86
N ARG A 3 -1.68 -9.13 7.07
CA ARG A 3 -2.05 -8.30 8.24
C ARG A 3 -0.96 -7.28 8.60
N ARG A 4 0.32 -7.69 8.57
CA ARG A 4 1.49 -6.80 8.80
C ARG A 4 1.57 -5.73 7.71
N ALA A 5 1.39 -6.10 6.44
CA ALA A 5 1.43 -5.17 5.31
C ALA A 5 0.29 -4.14 5.35
N LEU A 6 -0.90 -4.54 5.80
CA LEU A 6 -2.06 -3.66 5.95
C LEU A 6 -2.11 -2.91 7.30
N GLY A 7 -1.09 -3.06 8.16
CA GLY A 7 -1.10 -2.45 9.49
C GLY A 7 -2.28 -2.88 10.38
N LEU A 8 -2.85 -4.06 10.13
CA LEU A 8 -4.01 -4.56 10.88
C LEU A 8 -3.57 -5.17 12.21
N ALA A 9 -4.37 -4.93 13.25
CA ALA A 9 -4.19 -5.59 14.53
C ALA A 9 -4.28 -7.12 14.39
N ASP A 10 -3.45 -7.82 15.17
CA ASP A 10 -3.55 -9.26 15.32
C ASP A 10 -4.69 -9.55 16.31
N LEU A 11 -5.85 -9.90 15.75
CA LEU A 11 -7.09 -10.10 16.50
C LEU A 11 -7.48 -11.58 16.39
N PRO A 12 -7.93 -12.21 17.48
CA PRO A 12 -8.54 -13.53 17.44
C PRO A 12 -9.68 -13.61 16.42
N ASP A 13 -9.89 -14.79 15.83
CA ASP A 13 -10.95 -14.99 14.83
C ASP A 13 -12.36 -14.76 15.39
N ASP A 14 -12.54 -14.99 16.70
CA ASP A 14 -13.78 -14.74 17.42
C ASP A 14 -13.90 -13.30 17.93
N HIS A 15 -12.97 -12.41 17.63
CA HIS A 15 -13.04 -11.01 18.06
C HIS A 15 -14.24 -10.30 17.40
N ASP A 16 -14.93 -9.43 18.14
CA ASP A 16 -16.17 -8.78 17.68
C ASP A 16 -15.99 -8.01 16.36
N LEU A 17 -14.83 -7.38 16.15
CA LEU A 17 -14.49 -6.71 14.88
C LEU A 17 -14.39 -7.68 13.70
N VAL A 18 -13.87 -8.89 13.92
CA VAL A 18 -13.81 -9.93 12.88
C VAL A 18 -15.24 -10.39 12.54
N ARG A 19 -16.06 -10.65 13.57
CA ARG A 19 -17.48 -11.00 13.39
C ARG A 19 -18.27 -9.91 12.66
N ALA A 20 -18.06 -8.65 13.01
CA ALA A 20 -18.70 -7.51 12.35
C ALA A 20 -18.32 -7.40 10.87
N GLY A 21 -17.05 -7.66 10.55
CA GLY A 21 -16.57 -7.74 9.16
C GLY A 21 -17.27 -8.83 8.36
N VAL A 22 -17.32 -10.06 8.91
CA VAL A 22 -18.01 -11.20 8.28
C VAL A 22 -19.51 -10.93 8.11
N GLY A 23 -20.16 -10.34 9.12
CA GLY A 23 -21.57 -9.94 9.05
C GLY A 23 -21.83 -8.95 7.91
N THR A 24 -20.94 -7.98 7.72
CA THR A 24 -21.03 -7.02 6.61
C THR A 24 -20.91 -7.71 5.25
N LEU A 25 -20.00 -8.68 5.09
CA LEU A 25 -19.87 -9.45 3.85
C LEU A 25 -21.10 -10.30 3.56
N ASN A 26 -21.69 -10.89 4.61
CA ASN A 26 -22.91 -11.70 4.50
C ASN A 26 -24.12 -10.85 4.09
N VAL A 27 -24.33 -9.69 4.71
CA VAL A 27 -25.41 -8.74 4.32
C VAL A 27 -25.26 -8.24 2.89
N ARG A 28 -24.04 -8.23 2.35
CA ARG A 28 -23.74 -7.84 0.96
C ARG A 28 -23.72 -9.03 -0.01
N ASP A 29 -24.17 -10.22 0.41
CA ASP A 29 -24.18 -11.45 -0.39
C ASP A 29 -22.80 -11.86 -0.94
N THR A 30 -21.73 -11.44 -0.26
CA THR A 30 -20.32 -11.76 -0.62
C THR A 30 -19.68 -12.79 0.30
N ALA A 31 -20.41 -13.25 1.32
CA ALA A 31 -20.05 -14.39 2.15
C ALA A 31 -21.32 -15.13 2.58
N SER A 32 -21.18 -16.40 2.97
CA SER A 32 -22.23 -17.18 3.64
C SER A 32 -21.66 -17.85 4.87
N VAL A 33 -22.44 -17.89 5.94
CA VAL A 33 -22.06 -18.52 7.21
C VAL A 33 -22.93 -19.77 7.42
N ASP A 34 -22.28 -20.93 7.56
CA ASP A 34 -22.92 -22.22 7.88
C ASP A 34 -22.27 -22.79 9.14
N GLY A 35 -22.90 -22.58 10.30
CA GLY A 35 -22.29 -22.81 11.60
C GLY A 35 -21.03 -21.97 11.78
N GLU A 36 -19.89 -22.62 11.98
CA GLU A 36 -18.56 -21.98 12.09
C GLU A 36 -17.88 -21.76 10.73
N LYS A 37 -18.43 -22.32 9.65
CA LYS A 37 -17.81 -22.25 8.33
C LYS A 37 -18.21 -20.97 7.60
N ILE A 38 -17.22 -20.15 7.27
CA ILE A 38 -17.39 -18.96 6.44
C ILE A 38 -16.95 -19.30 5.01
N SER A 39 -17.86 -19.14 4.05
CA SER A 39 -17.55 -19.29 2.62
C SER A 39 -17.64 -17.93 1.95
N LEU A 40 -16.56 -17.50 1.28
CA LEU A 40 -16.53 -16.24 0.52
C LEU A 40 -17.02 -16.45 -0.91
N HIS A 41 -17.72 -15.47 -1.45
CA HIS A 41 -18.32 -15.47 -2.78
C HIS A 41 -17.87 -14.24 -3.59
N GLY A 42 -18.05 -14.32 -4.91
CA GLY A 42 -17.87 -13.20 -5.83
C GLY A 42 -16.54 -12.43 -5.63
N PRO A 43 -16.57 -11.08 -5.57
CA PRO A 43 -15.38 -10.26 -5.37
C PRO A 43 -14.61 -10.58 -4.07
N ALA A 44 -15.30 -10.88 -2.96
CA ALA A 44 -14.64 -11.17 -1.70
C ALA A 44 -13.77 -12.45 -1.79
N ARG A 45 -14.25 -13.47 -2.51
CA ARG A 45 -13.47 -14.69 -2.78
C ARG A 45 -12.23 -14.39 -3.61
N HIS A 46 -12.34 -13.54 -4.64
CA HIS A 46 -11.20 -13.17 -5.47
C HIS A 46 -10.14 -12.42 -4.65
N LEU A 47 -10.55 -11.39 -3.90
CA LEU A 47 -9.66 -10.61 -3.04
C LEU A 47 -8.98 -11.48 -1.99
N ALA A 48 -9.72 -12.37 -1.34
CA ALA A 48 -9.13 -13.30 -0.37
C ALA A 48 -8.03 -14.17 -1.01
N ARG A 49 -8.24 -14.68 -2.23
CA ARG A 49 -7.23 -15.48 -2.94
C ARG A 49 -6.00 -14.66 -3.32
N VAL A 50 -6.20 -13.43 -3.81
CA VAL A 50 -5.08 -12.52 -4.13
C VAL A 50 -4.28 -12.27 -2.86
N PHE A 51 -4.94 -11.83 -1.78
CA PHE A 51 -4.27 -11.49 -0.54
C PHE A 51 -3.62 -12.65 0.18
N SER A 52 -4.14 -13.88 0.03
CA SER A 52 -3.55 -15.07 0.63
C SER A 52 -2.33 -15.59 -0.13
N SER A 53 -2.15 -15.20 -1.39
CA SER A 53 -1.08 -15.72 -2.26
C SER A 53 -0.17 -14.63 -2.83
N ALA A 54 -0.37 -13.38 -2.43
CA ALA A 54 0.41 -12.26 -2.91
C ALA A 54 1.82 -12.27 -2.31
N THR A 55 2.82 -12.09 -3.18
CA THR A 55 4.25 -12.18 -2.80
C THR A 55 4.87 -10.80 -2.72
N PRO A 56 4.93 -9.98 -3.79
CA PRO A 56 5.26 -8.58 -3.60
C PRO A 56 4.03 -7.80 -3.15
N TRP A 57 4.22 -7.03 -2.08
CA TRP A 57 3.27 -6.04 -1.60
C TRP A 57 3.93 -4.68 -1.54
N PHE A 58 3.20 -3.65 -1.94
CA PHE A 58 3.62 -2.27 -1.82
C PHE A 58 2.67 -1.54 -0.89
N ASP A 59 3.22 -0.87 0.12
CA ASP A 59 2.52 0.10 0.98
C ASP A 59 3.04 1.48 0.60
N ILE A 60 2.18 2.31 0.02
CA ILE A 60 2.47 3.68 -0.38
C ILE A 60 1.52 4.56 0.42
N THR A 61 2.05 5.23 1.43
CA THR A 61 1.24 6.05 2.34
C THR A 61 1.65 7.51 2.23
N ARG A 62 0.68 8.35 1.86
CA ARG A 62 0.82 9.81 2.00
C ARG A 62 0.49 10.21 3.43
N VAL A 63 1.40 10.92 4.07
CA VAL A 63 1.24 11.53 5.39
C VAL A 63 1.42 13.03 5.24
N GLY A 64 0.33 13.77 5.45
CA GLY A 64 0.34 15.24 5.47
C GLY A 64 -0.43 15.77 6.69
N PRO A 65 -0.48 17.10 6.88
CA PRO A 65 -1.14 17.71 8.02
C PRO A 65 -2.66 17.43 8.06
N ASP A 66 -3.29 17.30 6.89
CA ASP A 66 -4.75 17.15 6.78
C ASP A 66 -5.21 15.71 6.59
N ALA A 67 -4.31 14.80 6.21
CA ALA A 67 -4.69 13.44 5.84
C ALA A 67 -3.54 12.42 5.95
N VAL A 68 -3.94 11.19 6.29
CA VAL A 68 -3.16 9.97 6.06
C VAL A 68 -3.92 9.13 5.03
N ALA A 69 -3.30 8.88 3.89
CA ALA A 69 -3.92 8.15 2.78
C ALA A 69 -3.01 6.99 2.34
N PRO A 70 -3.20 5.78 2.89
CA PRO A 70 -2.52 4.58 2.44
C PRO A 70 -3.10 4.07 1.12
N ALA A 71 -2.21 3.56 0.28
CA ALA A 71 -2.50 2.77 -0.89
C ALA A 71 -1.69 1.46 -0.83
N TYR A 72 -2.34 0.35 -1.16
CA TYR A 72 -1.71 -0.97 -1.17
C TYR A 72 -1.78 -1.58 -2.57
N ILE A 73 -0.66 -2.09 -3.07
CA ILE A 73 -0.63 -2.78 -4.36
C ILE A 73 -0.06 -4.17 -4.13
N ALA A 74 -0.78 -5.20 -4.57
CA ALA A 74 -0.40 -6.60 -4.35
C ALA A 74 -0.34 -7.35 -5.68
N ASP A 75 0.73 -8.14 -5.88
CA ASP A 75 0.83 -9.11 -6.97
C ASP A 75 0.68 -10.53 -6.43
N SER A 76 -0.12 -11.33 -7.11
CA SER A 76 -0.31 -12.75 -6.80
C SER A 76 -0.42 -13.58 -8.08
N PRO A 77 -0.19 -14.90 -8.01
CA PRO A 77 -0.41 -15.79 -9.15
C PRO A 77 -1.84 -15.79 -9.70
N VAL A 78 -2.81 -15.28 -8.94
CA VAL A 78 -4.24 -15.28 -9.30
C VAL A 78 -4.76 -13.89 -9.70
N GLY A 79 -3.90 -12.88 -9.70
CA GLY A 79 -4.25 -11.51 -10.09
C GLY A 79 -3.50 -10.43 -9.30
N ARG A 80 -3.65 -9.20 -9.76
CA ARG A 80 -3.09 -7.99 -9.16
C ARG A 80 -4.20 -7.06 -8.73
N VAL A 81 -4.03 -6.42 -7.58
CA VAL A 81 -5.01 -5.47 -7.05
C VAL A 81 -4.31 -4.25 -6.48
N ALA A 82 -4.94 -3.10 -6.64
CA ALA A 82 -4.59 -1.86 -5.95
C ALA A 82 -5.75 -1.44 -5.04
N LEU A 83 -5.45 -1.10 -3.79
CA LEU A 83 -6.40 -0.63 -2.79
C LEU A 83 -6.05 0.79 -2.43
N PHE A 84 -7.05 1.66 -2.44
CA PHE A 84 -6.88 3.07 -2.10
C PHE A 84 -7.86 3.43 -1.00
N LEU A 85 -7.36 4.07 0.06
CA LEU A 85 -8.22 4.68 1.05
C LEU A 85 -8.88 5.93 0.48
N ARG A 86 -10.20 6.00 0.57
CA ARG A 86 -11.02 7.17 0.25
C ARG A 86 -11.46 7.86 1.55
N PRO A 87 -11.96 9.11 1.46
CA PRO A 87 -12.61 9.76 2.59
C PRO A 87 -13.66 8.84 3.25
N LEU A 88 -13.88 9.02 4.56
CA LEU A 88 -14.79 8.18 5.37
C LEU A 88 -14.33 6.73 5.57
N SER A 89 -13.02 6.47 5.42
CA SER A 89 -12.41 5.16 5.67
C SER A 89 -12.88 4.06 4.73
N GLU A 90 -13.30 4.41 3.51
CA GLU A 90 -13.70 3.46 2.49
C GLU A 90 -12.50 3.01 1.66
N TYR A 91 -12.30 1.71 1.53
CA TYR A 91 -11.30 1.17 0.60
C TYR A 91 -11.93 0.88 -0.75
N VAL A 92 -11.39 1.51 -1.79
CA VAL A 92 -11.69 1.16 -3.18
C VAL A 92 -10.64 0.17 -3.66
N CYS A 93 -11.10 -0.99 -4.11
CA CYS A 93 -10.23 -2.02 -4.68
C CYS A 93 -10.37 -2.01 -6.20
N LEU A 94 -9.26 -1.80 -6.90
CA LEU A 94 -9.16 -1.82 -8.35
C LEU A 94 -8.41 -3.08 -8.78
N PRO A 95 -9.05 -4.03 -9.49
CA PRO A 95 -8.32 -5.09 -10.15
C PRO A 95 -7.46 -4.49 -11.27
N MET A 96 -6.21 -4.92 -11.37
CA MET A 96 -5.32 -4.45 -12.41
C MET A 96 -5.40 -5.37 -13.63
N ASN A 97 -5.27 -4.78 -14.83
CA ASN A 97 -5.18 -5.54 -16.07
C ASN A 97 -3.94 -6.44 -16.07
N GLU A 98 -4.05 -7.65 -16.61
CA GLU A 98 -2.95 -8.64 -16.61
C GLU A 98 -1.68 -8.14 -17.32
N GLY A 99 -1.84 -7.32 -18.37
CA GLY A 99 -0.74 -6.70 -19.11
C GLY A 99 -0.11 -5.48 -18.45
N ALA A 100 -0.70 -4.94 -17.38
CA ALA A 100 -0.13 -3.79 -16.66
C ALA A 100 1.00 -4.27 -15.73
N ALA A 101 2.19 -3.66 -15.86
CA ALA A 101 3.28 -3.96 -14.95
C ALA A 101 2.99 -3.35 -13.57
N ILE A 102 3.22 -4.11 -12.51
CA ILE A 102 2.95 -3.66 -11.14
C ILE A 102 3.74 -2.40 -10.78
N MET A 103 4.98 -2.31 -11.25
CA MET A 103 5.85 -1.15 -10.97
C MET A 103 5.38 0.13 -11.66
N ASP A 104 4.64 0.02 -12.77
CA ASP A 104 4.03 1.20 -13.41
C ASP A 104 2.92 1.78 -12.52
N MET A 105 2.12 0.90 -11.87
CA MET A 105 1.10 1.32 -10.90
C MET A 105 1.73 1.90 -9.63
N VAL A 106 2.83 1.31 -9.14
CA VAL A 106 3.59 1.83 -7.99
C VAL A 106 4.11 3.24 -8.29
N GLU A 107 4.77 3.41 -9.43
CA GLU A 107 5.29 4.70 -9.88
C GLU A 107 4.18 5.75 -10.03
N ALA A 108 3.08 5.41 -10.70
CA ALA A 108 1.93 6.31 -10.86
C ALA A 108 1.34 6.71 -9.50
N THR A 109 1.15 5.75 -8.59
CA THR A 109 0.59 6.00 -7.25
C THR A 109 1.49 6.93 -6.43
N ILE A 110 2.82 6.78 -6.54
CA ILE A 110 3.77 7.68 -5.86
C ILE A 110 3.72 9.08 -6.45
N ASN A 111 3.69 9.21 -7.77
CA ASN A 111 3.60 10.50 -8.43
C ASN A 111 2.32 11.25 -8.02
N ASP A 112 1.19 10.54 -8.00
CA ASP A 112 -0.10 11.10 -7.57
C ASP A 112 -0.05 11.51 -6.09
N ALA A 113 0.47 10.66 -5.22
CA ALA A 113 0.62 10.95 -3.79
C ALA A 113 1.54 12.16 -3.54
N VAL A 114 2.63 12.31 -4.29
CA VAL A 114 3.55 13.46 -4.18
C VAL A 114 2.89 14.74 -4.70
N ALA A 115 2.16 14.67 -5.82
CA ALA A 115 1.40 15.80 -6.34
C ALA A 115 0.37 16.28 -5.32
N GLU A 116 -0.37 15.37 -4.68
CA GLU A 116 -1.31 15.68 -3.62
C GLU A 116 -0.64 16.20 -2.34
N ALA A 117 0.58 15.77 -2.02
CA ALA A 117 1.31 16.26 -0.85
C ALA A 117 1.89 17.67 -1.07
N THR A 118 2.08 18.10 -2.31
CA THR A 118 2.67 19.41 -2.64
C THR A 118 1.74 20.58 -2.29
N ALA A 119 0.43 20.34 -2.14
CA ALA A 119 -0.54 21.37 -1.77
C ALA A 119 -1.36 20.96 -0.53
N PRO A 120 -1.54 21.81 0.49
CA PRO A 120 -1.01 23.17 0.66
C PRO A 120 0.30 23.26 1.47
N SER A 121 0.75 22.19 2.12
CA SER A 121 1.70 22.30 3.25
C SER A 121 2.77 21.20 3.30
N GLY A 122 3.05 20.57 2.16
CA GLY A 122 4.02 19.49 2.09
C GLY A 122 3.56 18.21 2.79
N GLY A 123 4.50 17.30 2.99
CA GLY A 123 4.24 16.00 3.63
C GLY A 123 5.32 14.97 3.33
N ILE A 124 5.01 13.72 3.65
CA ILE A 124 5.88 12.59 3.36
C ILE A 124 5.06 11.52 2.63
N VAL A 125 5.58 11.04 1.52
CA VAL A 125 5.09 9.82 0.87
C VAL A 125 6.05 8.70 1.25
N THR A 126 5.60 7.80 2.11
CA THR A 126 6.39 6.62 2.47
C THR A 126 6.09 5.49 1.51
N SER A 127 7.11 4.78 1.02
CA SER A 127 6.90 3.61 0.17
C SER A 127 7.70 2.43 0.68
N ARG A 128 7.03 1.28 0.82
CA ARG A 128 7.61 0.03 1.28
C ARG A 128 7.28 -1.09 0.31
N ARG A 129 8.27 -1.90 -0.03
CA ARG A 129 8.06 -3.18 -0.70
C ARG A 129 8.29 -4.30 0.30
N TYR A 130 7.29 -5.14 0.49
CA TYR A 130 7.43 -6.39 1.23
C TYR A 130 7.58 -7.53 0.24
N ASP A 131 8.51 -8.44 0.53
CA ASP A 131 8.74 -9.67 -0.21
C ASP A 131 8.76 -10.84 0.78
N GLY A 132 7.63 -11.51 0.94
CA GLY A 132 7.46 -12.56 1.93
C GLY A 132 7.69 -12.11 3.38
N ALA A 133 8.68 -12.70 4.05
CA ALA A 133 9.01 -12.46 5.46
C ALA A 133 10.25 -11.58 5.68
N ALA A 134 10.92 -11.15 4.61
CA ALA A 134 12.08 -10.27 4.69
C ALA A 134 11.72 -8.89 5.25
N GLU A 135 12.72 -8.15 5.73
CA GLU A 135 12.52 -6.74 6.06
C GLU A 135 12.18 -5.95 4.79
N PRO A 136 11.20 -5.05 4.84
CA PRO A 136 10.76 -4.36 3.64
C PRO A 136 11.84 -3.42 3.12
N ALA A 137 12.00 -3.36 1.80
CA ALA A 137 12.73 -2.27 1.17
C ALA A 137 11.94 -0.98 1.32
N ILE A 138 12.60 0.13 1.64
CA ILE A 138 11.95 1.41 1.95
C ILE A 138 12.56 2.51 1.09
N ALA A 139 11.71 3.37 0.54
CA ALA A 139 12.12 4.61 -0.10
C ALA A 139 10.99 5.63 0.06
N ASN A 140 11.32 6.84 0.53
CA ASN A 140 10.33 7.84 0.87
C ASN A 140 10.62 9.14 0.14
N ILE A 141 9.57 9.86 -0.25
CA ILE A 141 9.67 11.23 -0.75
C ILE A 141 9.20 12.18 0.34
N LYS A 142 10.06 13.10 0.75
CA LYS A 142 9.67 14.26 1.57
C LYS A 142 9.35 15.42 0.63
N VAL A 143 8.20 16.02 0.84
CA VAL A 143 7.76 17.23 0.14
C VAL A 143 7.84 18.37 1.14
N LEU A 144 8.82 19.25 0.95
CA LEU A 144 9.01 20.41 1.82
C LEU A 144 7.99 21.50 1.49
N GLU A 145 7.74 22.41 2.44
CA GLU A 145 6.77 23.52 2.28
C GLU A 145 7.11 24.44 1.09
N ASN A 146 8.39 24.53 0.70
CA ASN A 146 8.86 25.30 -0.45
C ASN A 146 8.74 24.54 -1.79
N GLY A 147 8.14 23.35 -1.79
CA GLY A 147 7.98 22.49 -2.97
C GLY A 147 9.23 21.68 -3.35
N VAL A 148 10.33 21.80 -2.60
CA VAL A 148 11.51 20.96 -2.82
C VAL A 148 11.19 19.52 -2.43
N LEU A 149 11.56 18.59 -3.31
CA LEU A 149 11.39 17.16 -3.10
C LEU A 149 12.73 16.56 -2.63
N GLN A 150 12.67 15.76 -1.58
CA GLN A 150 13.82 14.99 -1.10
C GLN A 150 13.52 13.49 -1.12
N LEU A 151 14.48 12.70 -1.62
CA LEU A 151 14.45 11.25 -1.53
C LEU A 151 15.17 10.80 -0.26
N ALA A 152 14.50 10.02 0.58
CA ALA A 152 15.08 9.33 1.72
C ALA A 152 15.09 7.82 1.46
N ALA A 153 16.27 7.21 1.39
CA ALA A 153 16.44 5.80 1.03
C ALA A 153 17.73 5.21 1.66
N PRO A 154 17.92 3.87 1.64
CA PRO A 154 19.19 3.27 2.03
C PRO A 154 20.38 3.80 1.20
N PRO A 155 21.61 3.80 1.74
CA PRO A 155 22.01 3.23 3.02
C PRO A 155 21.53 4.04 4.23
N LEU A 156 21.60 3.42 5.41
CA LEU A 156 21.39 4.13 6.67
C LEU A 156 22.62 4.98 7.02
N ASP A 157 22.40 6.15 7.61
CA ASP A 157 23.43 6.99 8.19
C ASP A 157 23.92 6.47 9.56
N ASP A 158 24.87 7.16 10.17
CA ASP A 158 25.46 6.78 11.47
C ASP A 158 24.44 6.75 12.62
N SER A 159 23.26 7.37 12.43
CA SER A 159 22.15 7.36 13.39
C SER A 159 21.11 6.28 13.09
N GLY A 160 21.35 5.44 12.09
CA GLY A 160 20.42 4.39 11.64
C GLY A 160 19.22 4.94 10.87
N GLN A 161 19.28 6.18 10.37
CA GLN A 161 18.22 6.80 9.57
C GLN A 161 18.50 6.68 8.08
N LEU A 162 17.46 6.72 7.25
CA LEU A 162 17.63 6.72 5.80
C LEU A 162 18.41 7.96 5.34
N THR A 163 19.40 7.76 4.46
CA THR A 163 20.12 8.87 3.83
C THR A 163 19.16 9.73 3.01
N VAL A 164 19.26 11.04 3.14
CA VAL A 164 18.40 12.01 2.45
C VAL A 164 19.19 12.78 1.39
N ARG A 165 18.61 12.95 0.20
CA ARG A 165 19.13 13.85 -0.83
C ARG A 165 17.99 14.61 -1.52
N ASP A 166 18.31 15.77 -2.09
CA ASP A 166 17.36 16.48 -2.95
C ASP A 166 17.19 15.73 -4.29
N LEU A 167 15.96 15.76 -4.81
CA LEU A 167 15.66 15.32 -6.17
C LEU A 167 16.03 16.43 -7.16
N ALA A 168 16.66 16.06 -8.28
CA ALA A 168 16.96 17.03 -9.32
C ALA A 168 15.67 17.47 -10.05
N ALA A 169 15.66 18.66 -10.65
CA ALA A 169 14.48 19.25 -11.28
C ALA A 169 13.85 18.42 -12.44
N GLY A 170 14.57 17.44 -13.00
CA GLY A 170 14.05 16.52 -14.01
C GLY A 170 13.79 15.10 -13.50
N GLU A 171 14.08 14.83 -12.22
CA GLU A 171 13.91 13.51 -11.63
C GLU A 171 12.48 13.33 -11.14
N GLN A 172 11.76 12.37 -11.72
CA GLN A 172 10.38 12.06 -11.31
C GLN A 172 10.40 11.25 -10.01
N PRO A 173 9.64 11.65 -8.97
CA PRO A 173 9.67 10.99 -7.66
C PRO A 173 9.31 9.51 -7.73
N GLY A 174 8.27 9.16 -8.48
CA GLY A 174 7.84 7.77 -8.68
C GLY A 174 8.91 6.93 -9.38
N ALA A 175 9.60 7.48 -10.38
CA ALA A 175 10.68 6.78 -11.08
C ALA A 175 11.88 6.54 -10.16
N ALA A 176 12.25 7.53 -9.34
CA ALA A 176 13.33 7.40 -8.37
C ALA A 176 13.06 6.32 -7.32
N VAL A 177 11.83 6.29 -6.77
CA VAL A 177 11.40 5.26 -5.82
C VAL A 177 11.29 3.89 -6.50
N ARG A 178 10.74 3.83 -7.72
CA ARG A 178 10.67 2.58 -8.50
C ARG A 178 12.04 1.94 -8.68
N ALA A 179 13.06 2.74 -9.03
CA ALA A 179 14.41 2.22 -9.20
C ALA A 179 14.89 1.50 -7.93
N LEU A 180 14.63 2.07 -6.76
CA LEU A 180 15.00 1.49 -5.47
C LEU A 180 14.16 0.26 -5.08
N LEU A 181 12.84 0.28 -5.33
CA LEU A 181 11.94 -0.80 -4.93
C LEU A 181 11.85 -1.95 -5.95
N SER A 182 12.40 -1.78 -7.15
CA SER A 182 12.40 -2.83 -8.19
C SER A 182 13.28 -4.03 -7.85
N VAL A 183 14.30 -3.83 -7.02
CA VAL A 183 15.17 -4.91 -6.53
C VAL A 183 14.44 -5.66 -5.41
N PRO A 184 14.36 -7.00 -5.45
CA PRO A 184 13.84 -7.80 -4.34
C PRO A 184 14.54 -7.45 -3.02
N ALA A 185 13.77 -7.41 -1.94
CA ALA A 185 14.26 -7.17 -0.59
C ALA A 185 15.09 -8.35 -0.06
#